data_AF-A0A7Z8L6A1-F1
#
_entry.id   AF-A0A7Z8L6A1-F1
#
_cell.length_a   1.000
_cell.length_b   1.000
_cell.length_c   1.000
_cell.angle_alpha   90.00
_cell.angle_beta   90.00
_cell.angle_gamma   90.00
#
_symmetry.space_group_name_H-M   'P 1'
#
loop_
_entity.id
_entity.type
_entity.pdbx_description
1 polymer ?
#
loop_
_entity_poly.entity_id
_entity_poly.type
_entity_poly.pdbx_seq_one_letter_code
_entity_poly.pdbx_strand_id
1 'polypeptide(L)'
;MADVDDSSLPQHNDSDPMHSTAEVIEAARRPLLVARHKVVVGAALEQIGDPLLDEMDPDQQEAADLVSVIAEDDNLHSASLAEGMLERACMARENGEIADHDLLTTLAGAYARIRQLLANQQGRQIPFGDLQTLSCGKLHRLLNPLEVLFASASLKDRLVFTQSQSDRCRQSLRLIIKASGADECWRDAAGDPMLPRELEEPIESLPEEQRRRARLHLVRDRIRHRFFKKVFLVYFDRDTLDPEEVAAHPAIVDWLEAIADTPHLFPFMQGQTQEQKIYRLRQLWRKILQLNELYQRVEQASSHPTYRERFADLGTRERLSILAADRYPALKVDNDFSVYTALCPFRSFASWIQDKVTSKDFVLPPEADRPQHRSV
;
A
#
# COMPACT_ATOMS: atom_id res chain seq x y z
N MET A 1 71.93 16.10 24.44
CA MET A 1 71.67 16.63 23.08
C MET A 1 70.96 15.49 22.37
N ALA A 2 69.67 15.24 22.61
CA ALA A 2 68.50 16.06 22.31
C ALA A 2 68.41 16.32 20.80
N ASP A 3 67.70 15.45 20.10
CA ASP A 3 66.93 15.81 18.91
C ASP A 3 65.50 15.32 19.13
N VAL A 4 64.60 16.29 19.08
CA VAL A 4 63.18 16.20 19.36
C VAL A 4 62.49 15.88 18.05
N ASP A 5 61.74 14.78 18.04
CA ASP A 5 60.87 14.37 16.95
C ASP A 5 59.59 15.21 17.01
N ASP A 6 59.55 16.27 16.21
CA ASP A 6 58.43 17.22 16.11
C ASP A 6 57.94 17.26 14.66
N SER A 7 56.89 16.49 14.38
CA SER A 7 55.82 16.87 13.45
C SER A 7 54.75 15.79 13.42
N SER A 8 54.01 15.72 14.52
CA SER A 8 52.61 15.30 14.51
C SER A 8 51.79 16.25 13.63
N LEU A 9 51.76 15.98 12.33
CA LEU A 9 50.73 16.50 11.44
C LEU A 9 49.46 15.67 11.64
N PRO A 10 48.30 16.27 11.95
CA PRO A 10 47.04 15.54 11.91
C PRO A 10 46.80 15.09 10.47
N GLN A 11 46.70 13.79 10.26
CA GLN A 11 46.11 13.23 9.05
C GLN A 11 44.68 13.80 8.97
N HIS A 12 44.47 14.72 8.03
CA HIS A 12 43.13 15.10 7.64
C HIS A 12 42.43 13.83 7.16
N ASN A 13 41.46 13.35 7.94
CA ASN A 13 40.48 12.40 7.44
C ASN A 13 39.70 13.11 6.34
N ASP A 14 40.06 12.83 5.08
CA ASP A 14 39.26 13.15 3.89
C ASP A 14 38.01 12.27 3.87
N SER A 15 37.10 12.52 4.82
CA SER A 15 35.78 11.90 4.86
C SER A 15 34.69 12.94 5.05
N ASP A 16 34.79 14.04 4.31
CA ASP A 16 33.64 14.87 3.94
C ASP A 16 33.32 14.55 2.46
N PRO A 17 32.05 14.25 2.09
CA PRO A 17 31.68 14.12 0.71
C PRO A 17 31.64 15.54 0.11
N MET A 18 32.81 16.05 -0.28
CA MET A 18 32.88 17.29 -1.06
C MET A 18 32.25 17.03 -2.42
N HIS A 19 31.02 17.49 -2.61
CA HIS A 19 30.46 17.73 -3.94
C HIS A 19 31.51 18.46 -4.80
N SER A 20 31.79 17.94 -5.99
CA SER A 20 32.79 18.54 -6.87
C SER A 20 32.40 19.99 -7.15
N THR A 21 33.35 20.93 -7.10
CA THR A 21 33.07 22.36 -7.40
C THR A 21 32.38 22.54 -8.77
N ALA A 22 32.60 21.62 -9.70
CA ALA A 22 31.90 21.57 -10.99
C ALA A 22 30.40 21.28 -10.85
N GLU A 23 30.00 20.32 -10.01
CA GLU A 23 28.60 19.98 -9.74
C GLU A 23 27.86 21.16 -9.09
N VAL A 24 28.53 21.87 -8.18
CA VAL A 24 27.97 23.07 -7.54
C VAL A 24 27.75 24.21 -8.54
N ILE A 25 28.71 24.41 -9.46
CA ILE A 25 28.58 25.43 -10.52
C ILE A 25 27.47 25.05 -11.50
N GLU A 26 27.36 23.78 -11.86
CA GLU A 26 26.32 23.27 -12.77
C GLU A 26 24.93 23.40 -12.15
N ALA A 27 24.77 23.01 -10.88
CA ALA A 27 23.55 23.20 -10.11
C ALA A 27 23.16 24.69 -10.00
N ALA A 28 24.15 25.58 -9.82
CA ALA A 28 23.90 27.03 -9.75
C ALA A 28 23.52 27.66 -11.11
N ARG A 29 23.96 27.08 -12.23
CA ARG A 29 23.61 27.56 -13.59
C ARG A 29 22.24 27.11 -14.05
N ARG A 30 21.78 25.97 -13.55
CA ARG A 30 20.54 25.31 -13.95
C ARG A 30 19.31 26.23 -13.98
N PRO A 31 19.03 27.09 -12.98
CA PRO A 31 17.88 28.00 -13.05
C PRO A 31 17.95 29.01 -14.19
N LEU A 32 19.15 29.46 -14.57
CA LEU A 32 19.35 30.41 -15.66
C LEU A 32 19.08 29.76 -17.02
N LEU A 33 19.52 28.51 -17.19
CA LEU A 33 19.29 27.74 -18.42
C LEU A 33 17.81 27.44 -18.60
N VAL A 34 17.12 27.05 -17.52
CA VAL A 34 15.67 26.84 -17.53
C VAL A 34 14.93 28.11 -17.92
N ALA A 35 15.29 29.26 -17.32
CA ALA A 35 14.62 30.54 -17.59
C ALA A 35 14.66 30.94 -19.08
N ARG A 36 15.72 30.57 -19.80
CA ARG A 36 15.89 30.87 -21.23
C ARG A 36 14.86 30.18 -22.13
N HIS A 37 14.53 28.92 -21.82
CA HIS A 37 13.65 28.08 -22.66
C HIS A 37 12.24 27.91 -22.11
N LYS A 38 12.01 28.33 -20.85
CA LYS A 38 10.75 28.12 -20.12
C LYS A 38 9.50 28.53 -20.88
N VAL A 39 9.52 29.65 -21.61
CA VAL A 39 8.34 30.15 -22.34
C VAL A 39 7.94 29.19 -23.45
N VAL A 40 8.90 28.71 -24.24
CA VAL A 40 8.60 27.85 -25.38
C VAL A 40 8.25 26.43 -24.94
N VAL A 41 9.00 25.89 -23.95
CA VAL A 41 8.67 24.57 -23.38
C VAL A 41 7.33 24.60 -22.64
N GLY A 42 7.05 25.69 -21.90
CA GLY A 42 5.75 25.89 -21.26
C GLY A 42 4.59 25.91 -22.27
N ALA A 43 4.74 26.65 -23.38
CA ALA A 43 3.74 26.68 -24.44
C ALA A 43 3.53 25.31 -25.12
N ALA A 44 4.56 24.46 -25.20
CA ALA A 44 4.42 23.09 -25.67
C ALA A 44 3.66 22.22 -24.64
N LEU A 45 4.00 22.31 -23.36
CA LEU A 45 3.32 21.58 -22.28
C LEU A 45 1.83 21.93 -22.16
N GLU A 46 1.46 23.19 -22.41
CA GLU A 46 0.06 23.65 -22.42
C GLU A 46 -0.78 23.02 -23.54
N GLN A 47 -0.15 22.55 -24.62
CA GLN A 47 -0.84 21.86 -25.73
C GLN A 47 -1.10 20.38 -25.43
N ILE A 48 -0.50 19.83 -24.37
CA ILE A 48 -0.66 18.43 -23.99
C ILE A 48 -1.95 18.26 -23.18
N GLY A 49 -2.74 17.27 -23.57
CA GLY A 49 -3.94 16.84 -22.85
C GLY A 49 -4.28 15.40 -23.20
N ASP A 50 -5.30 14.85 -22.53
CA ASP A 50 -5.70 13.44 -22.72
C ASP A 50 -5.87 13.02 -24.19
N PRO A 51 -6.51 13.81 -25.09
CA PRO A 51 -6.67 13.42 -26.49
C PRO A 51 -5.33 13.21 -27.22
N LEU A 52 -4.36 14.11 -26.98
CA LEU A 52 -3.05 13.99 -27.61
C LEU A 52 -2.31 12.74 -27.10
N LEU A 53 -2.37 12.49 -25.79
CA LEU A 53 -1.71 11.33 -25.20
C LEU A 53 -2.28 9.99 -25.71
N ASP A 54 -3.56 9.95 -26.09
CA ASP A 54 -4.21 8.77 -26.65
C ASP A 54 -3.73 8.44 -28.07
N GLU A 55 -3.18 9.43 -28.78
CA GLU A 55 -2.64 9.29 -30.14
C GLU A 55 -1.14 8.98 -30.18
N MET A 56 -0.44 9.11 -29.04
CA MET A 56 1.01 8.92 -28.96
C MET A 56 1.42 7.45 -28.86
N ASP A 57 2.55 7.13 -29.49
CA ASP A 57 3.25 5.87 -29.31
C ASP A 57 4.11 5.93 -28.03
N PRO A 58 3.81 5.13 -26.99
CA PRO A 58 4.54 5.16 -25.72
C PRO A 58 5.94 4.50 -25.78
N ASP A 59 6.27 3.84 -26.90
CA ASP A 59 7.54 3.13 -27.09
C ASP A 59 8.60 3.98 -27.85
N GLN A 60 8.34 5.27 -28.03
CA GLN A 60 9.32 6.22 -28.55
C GLN A 60 10.57 6.26 -27.65
N GLN A 61 11.73 6.00 -28.24
CA GLN A 61 13.00 5.92 -27.50
C GLN A 61 13.36 7.26 -26.85
N GLU A 62 13.21 8.37 -27.56
CA GLU A 62 13.50 9.71 -27.06
C GLU A 62 12.64 10.07 -25.83
N ALA A 63 11.38 9.66 -25.85
CA ALA A 63 10.48 9.78 -24.71
C ALA A 63 10.93 8.89 -23.53
N ALA A 64 11.37 7.67 -23.79
CA ALA A 64 11.88 6.76 -22.76
C ALA A 64 13.17 7.29 -22.11
N ASP A 65 14.07 7.87 -22.90
CA ASP A 65 15.32 8.45 -22.43
C ASP A 65 15.02 9.67 -21.54
N LEU A 66 14.13 10.57 -21.97
CA LEU A 66 13.70 11.71 -21.16
C LEU A 66 13.08 11.27 -19.82
N VAL A 67 12.21 10.26 -19.83
CA VAL A 67 11.59 9.72 -18.61
C VAL A 67 12.65 9.16 -17.65
N SER A 68 13.66 8.47 -18.18
CA SER A 68 14.76 7.91 -17.37
C SER A 68 15.63 9.01 -16.76
N VAL A 69 15.97 10.03 -17.54
CA VAL A 69 16.77 11.19 -17.09
C VAL A 69 16.04 12.01 -16.01
N ILE A 70 14.72 12.14 -16.07
CA ILE A 70 13.92 12.77 -15.00
C ILE A 70 13.95 11.92 -13.73
N ALA A 71 13.79 10.60 -13.87
CA ALA A 71 13.74 9.67 -12.76
C ALA A 71 15.07 9.50 -12.01
N GLU A 72 16.19 9.71 -12.68
CA GLU A 72 17.54 9.58 -12.14
C GLU A 72 18.13 10.92 -11.65
N ASP A 73 17.40 12.03 -11.80
CA ASP A 73 17.86 13.33 -11.30
C ASP A 73 17.57 13.55 -9.82
N ASP A 74 18.62 13.53 -9.01
CA ASP A 74 18.53 13.80 -7.58
C ASP A 74 17.96 15.20 -7.28
N ASN A 75 18.18 16.20 -8.15
CA ASN A 75 17.65 17.56 -7.95
C ASN A 75 16.13 17.63 -8.12
N LEU A 76 15.54 16.68 -8.84
CA LEU A 76 14.11 16.67 -9.17
C LEU A 76 13.31 15.76 -8.26
N HIS A 77 13.94 15.00 -7.35
CA HIS A 77 13.26 13.96 -6.57
C HIS A 77 11.97 14.43 -5.88
N SER A 78 11.99 15.64 -5.31
CA SER A 78 10.83 16.27 -4.65
C SER A 78 9.91 17.07 -5.57
N ALA A 79 10.33 17.33 -6.82
CA ALA A 79 9.56 18.10 -7.79
C ALA A 79 8.39 17.29 -8.35
N SER A 80 7.35 17.99 -8.78
CA SER A 80 6.27 17.40 -9.57
C SER A 80 6.77 17.01 -10.95
N LEU A 81 6.10 16.06 -11.61
CA LEU A 81 6.46 15.63 -12.95
C LEU A 81 6.29 16.77 -13.95
N ALA A 82 5.32 17.68 -13.75
CA ALA A 82 5.20 18.88 -14.57
C ALA A 82 6.44 19.78 -14.48
N GLU A 83 6.96 20.01 -13.27
CA GLU A 83 8.19 20.78 -13.06
C GLU A 83 9.41 20.04 -13.60
N GLY A 84 9.53 18.74 -13.34
CA GLY A 84 10.63 17.91 -13.83
C GLY A 84 10.68 17.82 -15.36
N MET A 85 9.52 17.66 -16.02
CA MET A 85 9.40 17.70 -17.48
C MET A 85 9.80 19.05 -18.04
N LEU A 86 9.28 20.15 -17.48
CA LEU A 86 9.62 21.51 -17.91
C LEU A 86 11.13 21.73 -17.81
N GLU A 87 11.71 21.41 -16.65
CA GLU A 87 13.11 21.65 -16.36
C GLU A 87 14.02 20.80 -17.25
N ARG A 88 13.78 19.47 -17.34
CA ARG A 88 14.60 18.59 -18.18
C ARG A 88 14.46 18.91 -19.66
N ALA A 89 13.28 19.26 -20.15
CA ALA A 89 13.12 19.65 -21.55
C ALA A 89 13.79 20.99 -21.87
N CYS A 90 13.83 21.94 -20.93
CA CYS A 90 14.62 23.17 -21.11
C CYS A 90 16.12 22.87 -21.20
N MET A 91 16.62 21.97 -20.37
CA MET A 91 18.03 21.55 -20.37
C MET A 91 18.38 20.78 -21.65
N ALA A 92 17.57 19.79 -22.03
CA ALA A 92 17.74 19.01 -23.26
C ALA A 92 17.74 19.92 -24.50
N ARG A 93 16.88 20.94 -24.53
CA ARG A 93 16.88 21.93 -25.60
C ARG A 93 18.14 22.80 -25.62
N GLU A 94 18.62 23.27 -24.47
CA GLU A 94 19.87 24.03 -24.39
C GLU A 94 21.06 23.21 -24.91
N ASN A 95 21.06 21.90 -24.63
CA ASN A 95 22.08 20.97 -25.10
C ASN A 95 21.90 20.53 -26.56
N GLY A 96 20.78 20.86 -27.21
CA GLY A 96 20.45 20.44 -28.56
C GLY A 96 20.04 18.97 -28.68
N GLU A 97 19.63 18.33 -27.58
CA GLU A 97 19.15 16.94 -27.52
C GLU A 97 17.73 16.81 -28.06
N ILE A 98 16.90 17.86 -27.96
CA ILE A 98 15.53 17.90 -28.48
C ILE A 98 15.40 19.08 -29.44
N ALA A 99 15.00 18.80 -30.68
CA ALA A 99 14.73 19.82 -31.67
C ALA A 99 13.36 20.48 -31.44
N ASP A 100 13.24 21.76 -31.84
CA ASP A 100 12.00 22.55 -31.61
C ASP A 100 10.74 21.90 -32.21
N HIS A 101 10.87 21.21 -33.33
CA HIS A 101 9.75 20.56 -34.02
C HIS A 101 9.33 19.23 -33.37
N ASP A 102 10.24 18.58 -32.63
CA ASP A 102 9.99 17.30 -31.96
C ASP A 102 9.61 17.48 -30.50
N LEU A 103 9.73 18.71 -29.96
CA LEU A 103 9.50 19.04 -28.56
C LEU A 103 8.12 18.59 -28.05
N LEU A 104 7.05 18.93 -28.78
CA LEU A 104 5.70 18.56 -28.38
C LEU A 104 5.52 17.04 -28.39
N THR A 105 5.96 16.37 -29.45
CA THR A 105 5.85 14.92 -29.62
C THR A 105 6.63 14.18 -28.54
N THR A 106 7.87 14.60 -28.26
CA THR A 106 8.73 13.97 -27.23
C THR A 106 8.12 14.11 -25.84
N LEU A 107 7.63 15.31 -25.49
CA LEU A 107 6.98 15.57 -24.21
C LEU A 107 5.68 14.77 -24.07
N ALA A 108 4.85 14.75 -25.10
CA ALA A 108 3.59 13.99 -25.12
C ALA A 108 3.85 12.49 -25.04
N GLY A 109 4.84 11.97 -25.80
CA GLY A 109 5.29 10.58 -25.74
C GLY A 109 5.78 10.20 -24.34
N ALA A 110 6.53 11.09 -23.67
CA ALA A 110 7.02 10.85 -22.32
C ALA A 110 5.87 10.74 -21.30
N TYR A 111 4.87 11.62 -21.38
CA TYR A 111 3.66 11.49 -20.56
C TYR A 111 2.84 10.24 -20.90
N ALA A 112 2.69 9.91 -22.20
CA ALA A 112 1.96 8.73 -22.64
C ALA A 112 2.59 7.43 -22.12
N ARG A 113 3.93 7.36 -22.12
CA ARG A 113 4.69 6.25 -21.54
C ARG A 113 4.46 6.11 -20.05
N ILE A 114 4.58 7.20 -19.28
CA ILE A 114 4.33 7.19 -17.83
C ILE A 114 2.88 6.77 -17.54
N ARG A 115 1.93 7.27 -18.34
CA ARG A 115 0.52 6.92 -18.25
C ARG A 115 0.31 5.42 -18.46
N GLN A 116 0.95 4.83 -19.47
CA GLN A 116 0.86 3.39 -19.76
C GLN A 116 1.45 2.55 -18.61
N LEU A 117 2.62 2.93 -18.07
CA LEU A 117 3.24 2.23 -16.95
C LEU A 117 2.33 2.23 -15.70
N LEU A 118 1.76 3.38 -15.35
CA LEU A 118 0.81 3.48 -14.25
C LEU A 118 -0.48 2.71 -14.56
N ALA A 119 -0.98 2.78 -15.79
CA ALA A 119 -2.19 2.06 -16.18
C ALA A 119 -2.01 0.54 -16.11
N ASN A 120 -0.85 0.02 -16.51
CA ASN A 120 -0.50 -1.39 -16.38
C ASN A 120 -0.45 -1.84 -14.91
N GLN A 121 0.06 -0.99 -14.02
CA GLN A 121 0.11 -1.30 -12.59
C GLN A 121 -1.25 -1.19 -11.89
N GLN A 122 -2.06 -0.19 -12.27
CA GLN A 122 -3.33 0.14 -11.61
C GLN A 122 -4.56 -0.48 -12.29
N GLY A 123 -4.38 -1.10 -13.46
CA GLY A 123 -5.43 -1.70 -14.27
C GLY A 123 -6.42 -0.68 -14.86
N ARG A 124 -6.08 0.61 -14.93
CA ARG A 124 -7.01 1.70 -15.31
C ARG A 124 -6.31 2.86 -16.02
N GLN A 125 -7.08 3.60 -16.82
CA GLN A 125 -6.60 4.82 -17.46
C GLN A 125 -6.35 5.92 -16.41
N ILE A 126 -5.22 6.63 -16.56
CA ILE A 126 -4.80 7.70 -15.65
C ILE A 126 -5.04 9.05 -16.35
N PRO A 127 -5.76 10.00 -15.72
CA PRO A 127 -6.01 11.31 -16.32
C PRO A 127 -4.71 12.13 -16.36
N PHE A 128 -4.55 12.97 -17.38
CA PHE A 128 -3.35 13.79 -17.55
C PHE A 128 -3.02 14.65 -16.32
N GLY A 129 -4.03 15.25 -15.67
CA GLY A 129 -3.82 16.08 -14.47
C GLY A 129 -3.18 15.31 -13.30
N ASP A 130 -3.44 14.01 -13.19
CA ASP A 130 -2.79 13.17 -12.17
C ASP A 130 -1.31 12.91 -12.49
N LEU A 131 -0.96 12.80 -13.77
CA LEU A 131 0.42 12.66 -14.19
C LEU A 131 1.23 13.89 -13.81
N GLN A 132 0.69 15.09 -14.06
CA GLN A 132 1.36 16.35 -13.77
C GLN A 132 1.72 16.50 -12.29
N THR A 133 0.91 15.96 -11.38
CA THR A 133 1.09 16.04 -9.92
C THR A 133 1.90 14.89 -9.33
N LEU A 134 2.23 13.87 -10.10
CA LEU A 134 3.09 12.78 -9.66
C LEU A 134 4.48 13.32 -9.32
N SER A 135 5.08 12.92 -8.19
CA SER A 135 6.46 13.34 -7.90
C SER A 135 7.48 12.57 -8.75
N CYS A 136 8.61 13.19 -9.10
CA CYS A 136 9.68 12.50 -9.83
C CYS A 136 10.27 11.34 -9.01
N GLY A 137 10.30 11.43 -7.68
CA GLY A 137 10.66 10.30 -6.82
C GLY A 137 9.71 9.09 -6.94
N LYS A 138 8.41 9.32 -7.18
CA LYS A 138 7.46 8.24 -7.48
C LYS A 138 7.67 7.69 -8.90
N LEU A 139 8.05 8.53 -9.86
CA LEU A 139 8.45 8.08 -11.19
C LEU A 139 9.67 7.15 -11.12
N HIS A 140 10.69 7.51 -10.34
CA HIS A 140 11.83 6.64 -10.08
C HIS A 140 11.39 5.26 -9.55
N ARG A 141 10.47 5.24 -8.58
CA ARG A 141 9.91 3.99 -8.04
C ARG A 141 9.08 3.20 -9.07
N LEU A 142 8.42 3.88 -10.00
CA LEU A 142 7.65 3.25 -11.08
C LEU A 142 8.57 2.53 -12.08
N LEU A 143 9.72 3.15 -12.42
CA LEU A 143 10.72 2.55 -13.30
C LEU A 143 11.55 1.47 -12.60
N ASN A 144 11.77 1.63 -11.29
CA ASN A 144 12.53 0.71 -10.44
C ASN A 144 11.63 0.14 -9.32
N PRO A 145 10.68 -0.75 -9.67
CA PRO A 145 9.71 -1.26 -8.72
C PRO A 145 10.38 -2.11 -7.64
N LEU A 146 10.00 -1.86 -6.39
CA LEU A 146 10.33 -2.75 -5.27
C LEU A 146 9.26 -3.81 -5.13
N GLU A 147 9.65 -5.00 -4.70
CA GLU A 147 8.69 -6.06 -4.38
C GLU A 147 7.71 -5.59 -3.32
N VAL A 148 6.42 -5.54 -3.65
CA VAL A 148 5.39 -5.12 -2.70
C VAL A 148 5.03 -6.30 -1.80
N LEU A 149 5.31 -6.17 -0.51
CA LEU A 149 4.99 -7.18 0.50
C LEU A 149 3.88 -6.65 1.41
N PHE A 150 2.77 -7.40 1.50
CA PHE A 150 1.72 -7.08 2.45
C PHE A 150 2.27 -7.15 3.88
N ALA A 151 1.74 -6.32 4.78
CA ALA A 151 2.18 -6.26 6.17
C ALA A 151 3.65 -5.83 6.39
N SER A 152 4.31 -5.26 5.36
CA SER A 152 5.61 -4.61 5.55
C SER A 152 5.47 -3.17 6.07
N ALA A 153 6.32 -2.77 6.99
CA ALA A 153 6.44 -1.39 7.50
C ALA A 153 6.79 -0.38 6.39
N SER A 154 7.37 -0.86 5.28
CA SER A 154 7.71 -0.07 4.10
C SER A 154 6.66 -0.14 2.98
N LEU A 155 5.50 -0.78 3.22
CA LEU A 155 4.46 -0.97 2.19
C LEU A 155 4.05 0.33 1.52
N LYS A 156 3.89 1.41 2.29
CA LYS A 156 3.53 2.74 1.76
C LYS A 156 4.54 3.24 0.71
N ASP A 157 5.83 3.04 0.96
CA ASP A 157 6.91 3.59 0.14
C ASP A 157 7.20 2.75 -1.11
N ARG A 158 6.67 1.52 -1.14
CA ARG A 158 6.78 0.59 -2.28
C ARG A 158 5.65 0.77 -3.30
N LEU A 159 4.55 1.42 -2.91
CA LEU A 159 3.38 1.62 -3.77
C LEU A 159 3.47 2.94 -4.52
N VAL A 160 3.15 2.90 -5.81
CA VAL A 160 2.99 4.08 -6.65
C VAL A 160 1.53 4.19 -7.06
N PHE A 161 0.86 5.22 -6.57
CA PHE A 161 -0.52 5.53 -6.90
C PHE A 161 -0.73 7.03 -7.04
N THR A 162 -1.73 7.39 -7.83
CA THR A 162 -2.14 8.78 -8.09
C THR A 162 -3.21 9.24 -7.10
N GLN A 163 -3.48 10.55 -7.12
CA GLN A 163 -4.49 11.13 -6.24
C GLN A 163 -5.89 10.64 -6.58
N SER A 164 -6.25 10.55 -7.87
CA SER A 164 -7.57 10.03 -8.26
C SER A 164 -7.77 8.56 -7.84
N GLN A 165 -6.72 7.73 -7.93
CA GLN A 165 -6.79 6.34 -7.48
C GLN A 165 -7.00 6.26 -5.96
N SER A 166 -6.28 7.09 -5.20
CA SER A 166 -6.48 7.20 -3.74
C SER A 166 -7.91 7.63 -3.40
N ASP A 167 -8.46 8.62 -4.09
CA ASP A 167 -9.79 9.14 -3.79
C ASP A 167 -10.91 8.17 -4.18
N ARG A 168 -10.76 7.46 -5.31
CA ARG A 168 -11.63 6.34 -5.67
C ARG A 168 -11.55 5.25 -4.60
N CYS A 169 -10.35 4.83 -4.23
CA CYS A 169 -10.17 3.81 -3.19
C CYS A 169 -10.88 4.24 -1.89
N ARG A 170 -10.73 5.50 -1.47
CA ARG A 170 -11.44 6.03 -0.30
C ARG A 170 -12.95 5.99 -0.50
N GLN A 171 -13.46 6.30 -1.68
CA GLN A 171 -14.88 6.21 -1.99
C GLN A 171 -15.40 4.77 -1.89
N SER A 172 -14.72 3.81 -2.49
CA SER A 172 -15.07 2.38 -2.44
C SER A 172 -15.06 1.85 -1.01
N LEU A 173 -14.02 2.18 -0.24
CA LEU A 173 -13.94 1.82 1.17
C LEU A 173 -15.06 2.49 1.99
N ARG A 174 -15.42 3.75 1.72
CA ARG A 174 -16.56 4.39 2.38
C ARG A 174 -17.86 3.67 2.06
N LEU A 175 -18.07 3.23 0.83
CA LEU A 175 -19.26 2.45 0.44
C LEU A 175 -19.30 1.13 1.20
N ILE A 176 -18.20 0.39 1.25
CA ILE A 176 -18.10 -0.88 2.01
C ILE A 176 -18.37 -0.65 3.51
N ILE A 177 -17.83 0.41 4.10
CA ILE A 177 -17.96 0.71 5.53
C ILE A 177 -19.36 1.21 5.88
N LYS A 178 -19.95 2.06 5.05
CA LYS A 178 -21.23 2.75 5.31
C LYS A 178 -22.44 2.07 4.67
N ALA A 179 -22.26 0.98 3.94
CA ALA A 179 -23.35 0.27 3.27
C ALA A 179 -24.53 0.07 4.22
N SER A 180 -25.66 0.69 3.87
CA SER A 180 -26.88 0.72 4.67
C SER A 180 -27.56 -0.65 4.63
N GLY A 181 -28.31 -0.96 5.70
CA GLY A 181 -29.03 -2.22 5.80
C GLY A 181 -28.20 -3.41 6.28
N ALA A 182 -26.96 -3.22 6.73
CA ALA A 182 -26.18 -4.30 7.34
C ALA A 182 -26.83 -4.83 8.63
N ASP A 183 -27.03 -6.14 8.75
CA ASP A 183 -27.41 -6.76 10.02
C ASP A 183 -26.18 -6.73 10.93
N GLU A 184 -26.18 -5.88 11.96
CA GLU A 184 -25.01 -5.65 12.81
C GLU A 184 -24.64 -6.85 13.72
N CYS A 185 -25.25 -8.01 13.50
CA CYS A 185 -24.98 -9.22 14.25
C CYS A 185 -24.59 -10.42 13.37
N TRP A 186 -23.69 -11.24 13.92
CA TRP A 186 -23.34 -12.52 13.34
C TRP A 186 -24.50 -13.50 13.52
N ARG A 187 -25.06 -13.96 12.40
CA ARG A 187 -26.02 -15.07 12.31
C ARG A 187 -25.57 -16.00 11.20
N ASP A 188 -25.90 -17.28 11.34
CA ASP A 188 -25.67 -18.29 10.32
C ASP A 188 -27.02 -18.70 9.74
N ALA A 189 -27.05 -18.87 8.42
CA ALA A 189 -28.26 -19.29 7.72
C ALA A 189 -28.68 -20.73 8.07
N ALA A 190 -27.72 -21.54 8.52
CA ALA A 190 -27.94 -22.92 8.96
C ALA A 190 -28.40 -23.03 10.43
N GLY A 191 -28.62 -21.92 11.13
CA GLY A 191 -28.94 -21.88 12.56
C GLY A 191 -27.71 -21.81 13.46
N ASP A 192 -27.94 -21.72 14.77
CA ASP A 192 -26.88 -21.52 15.75
C ASP A 192 -25.97 -22.77 15.86
N PRO A 193 -24.64 -22.64 15.67
CA PRO A 193 -23.72 -23.76 15.85
C PRO A 193 -23.71 -24.25 17.30
N MET A 194 -23.64 -25.57 17.47
CA MET A 194 -23.44 -26.17 18.79
C MET A 194 -22.14 -25.69 19.42
N LEU A 195 -22.20 -25.36 20.71
CA LEU A 195 -21.03 -25.04 21.51
C LEU A 195 -20.43 -26.34 22.07
N PRO A 196 -19.09 -26.49 22.06
CA PRO A 196 -18.42 -27.58 22.78
C PRO A 196 -18.74 -27.52 24.27
N ARG A 197 -18.79 -28.69 24.90
CA ARG A 197 -19.04 -28.84 26.33
C ARG A 197 -18.12 -27.99 27.21
N GLU A 198 -16.84 -27.89 26.84
CA GLU A 198 -15.83 -27.05 27.50
C GLU A 198 -16.20 -25.55 27.57
N LEU A 199 -17.00 -25.06 26.62
CA LEU A 199 -17.49 -23.69 26.59
C LEU A 199 -18.89 -23.55 27.20
N GLU A 200 -19.68 -24.62 27.24
CA GLU A 200 -21.03 -24.62 27.85
C GLU A 200 -20.99 -24.80 29.37
N GLU A 201 -20.17 -25.72 29.89
CA GLU A 201 -20.10 -26.00 31.34
C GLU A 201 -19.77 -24.76 32.20
N PRO A 202 -18.83 -23.86 31.82
CA PRO A 202 -18.53 -22.69 32.63
C PRO A 202 -19.73 -21.72 32.73
N ILE A 203 -20.52 -21.59 31.66
CA ILE A 203 -21.64 -20.64 31.62
C ILE A 203 -22.92 -21.21 32.23
N GLU A 204 -23.02 -22.53 32.41
CA GLU A 204 -24.15 -23.18 33.10
C GLU A 204 -24.27 -22.72 34.56
N SER A 205 -23.15 -22.36 35.19
CA SER A 205 -23.14 -21.83 36.56
C SER A 205 -23.72 -20.41 36.68
N LEU A 206 -23.87 -19.69 35.56
CA LEU A 206 -24.36 -18.32 35.55
C LEU A 206 -25.88 -18.23 35.72
N PRO A 207 -26.40 -17.12 36.27
CA PRO A 207 -27.82 -16.78 36.24
C PRO A 207 -28.39 -16.83 34.82
N GLU A 208 -29.66 -17.21 34.67
CA GLU A 208 -30.28 -17.49 33.35
C GLU A 208 -30.06 -16.38 32.32
N GLU A 209 -30.23 -15.12 32.73
CA GLU A 209 -30.04 -13.97 31.84
C GLU A 209 -28.57 -13.81 31.41
N GLN A 210 -27.63 -13.96 32.34
CA GLN A 210 -26.19 -13.90 32.04
C GLN A 210 -25.75 -15.09 31.18
N ARG A 211 -26.28 -16.29 31.46
CA ARG A 211 -26.06 -17.49 30.66
C ARG A 211 -26.53 -17.31 29.23
N ARG A 212 -27.74 -16.78 29.01
CA ARG A 212 -28.28 -16.52 27.68
C ARG A 212 -27.40 -15.52 26.91
N ARG A 213 -26.95 -14.46 27.56
CA ARG A 213 -26.05 -13.45 26.96
C ARG A 213 -24.67 -14.03 26.63
N ALA A 214 -24.07 -14.78 27.56
CA ALA A 214 -22.77 -15.42 27.37
C ALA A 214 -22.82 -16.45 26.23
N ARG A 215 -23.86 -17.29 26.20
CA ARG A 215 -24.09 -18.27 25.12
C ARG A 215 -24.21 -17.58 23.76
N LEU A 216 -25.03 -16.54 23.66
CA LEU A 216 -25.20 -15.77 22.42
C LEU A 216 -23.87 -15.16 21.94
N HIS A 217 -23.05 -14.68 22.86
CA HIS A 217 -21.74 -14.13 22.51
C HIS A 217 -20.80 -15.21 21.96
N LEU A 218 -20.71 -16.37 22.62
CA LEU A 218 -19.90 -17.51 22.17
C LEU A 218 -20.34 -18.04 20.80
N VAL A 219 -21.65 -18.15 20.57
CA VAL A 219 -22.22 -18.57 19.29
C VAL A 219 -21.82 -17.60 18.18
N ARG A 220 -21.99 -16.28 18.40
CA ARG A 220 -21.59 -15.24 17.44
C ARG A 220 -20.10 -15.28 17.12
N ASP A 221 -19.28 -15.46 18.14
CA ASP A 221 -17.83 -15.56 18.00
C ASP A 221 -17.42 -16.80 17.20
N ARG A 222 -18.12 -17.92 17.38
CA ARG A 222 -17.92 -19.14 16.61
C ARG A 222 -18.31 -18.98 15.14
N ILE A 223 -19.44 -18.34 14.85
CA ILE A 223 -19.87 -18.03 13.48
C ILE A 223 -18.84 -17.12 12.79
N ARG A 224 -18.40 -16.06 13.47
CA ARG A 224 -17.36 -15.13 13.00
C ARG A 224 -16.05 -15.87 12.71
N HIS A 225 -15.58 -16.69 13.65
CA HIS A 225 -14.34 -17.47 13.47
C HIS A 225 -14.43 -18.41 12.28
N ARG A 226 -15.58 -19.07 12.09
CA ARG A 226 -15.84 -19.93 10.92
C ARG A 226 -15.79 -19.13 9.63
N PHE A 227 -16.36 -17.92 9.59
CA PHE A 227 -16.28 -17.04 8.43
C PHE A 227 -14.83 -16.69 8.07
N PHE A 228 -14.03 -16.18 9.02
CA PHE A 228 -12.65 -15.81 8.73
C PHE A 228 -11.77 -17.02 8.39
N LYS A 229 -12.02 -18.19 8.98
CA LYS A 229 -11.37 -19.43 8.55
C LYS A 229 -11.72 -19.79 7.11
N LYS A 230 -12.99 -19.69 6.71
CA LYS A 230 -13.39 -19.93 5.31
C LYS A 230 -12.71 -18.96 4.35
N VAL A 231 -12.54 -17.70 4.73
CA VAL A 231 -11.81 -16.72 3.92
C VAL A 231 -10.32 -17.06 3.89
N PHE A 232 -9.62 -16.94 5.01
CA PHE A 232 -8.16 -16.96 5.03
C PHE A 232 -7.51 -18.34 4.93
N LEU A 233 -8.22 -19.42 5.31
CA LEU A 233 -7.66 -20.77 5.31
C LEU A 233 -8.23 -21.69 4.23
N VAL A 234 -9.38 -21.34 3.63
CA VAL A 234 -10.01 -22.18 2.62
C VAL A 234 -10.03 -21.48 1.27
N TYR A 235 -10.50 -20.23 1.20
CA TYR A 235 -10.54 -19.50 -0.07
C TYR A 235 -9.14 -19.11 -0.55
N PHE A 236 -8.23 -18.71 0.35
CA PHE A 236 -6.83 -18.41 0.01
C PHE A 236 -5.92 -19.65 -0.02
N ASP A 237 -6.47 -20.86 0.15
CA ASP A 237 -5.67 -22.08 0.06
C ASP A 237 -5.00 -22.21 -1.32
N ARG A 238 -3.76 -22.69 -1.35
CA ARG A 238 -2.92 -22.69 -2.55
C ARG A 238 -3.48 -23.58 -3.66
N ASP A 239 -4.17 -24.64 -3.29
CA ASP A 239 -4.76 -25.59 -4.23
C ASP A 239 -6.18 -25.17 -4.67
N THR A 240 -6.78 -24.22 -3.95
CA THR A 240 -8.18 -23.79 -4.16
C THR A 240 -8.28 -22.44 -4.86
N LEU A 241 -7.34 -21.52 -4.63
CA LEU A 241 -7.37 -20.17 -5.21
C LEU A 241 -6.96 -20.21 -6.68
N ASP A 242 -7.90 -19.87 -7.56
CA ASP A 242 -7.67 -19.80 -9.00
C ASP A 242 -6.67 -18.68 -9.35
N PRO A 243 -5.57 -18.97 -10.08
CA PRO A 243 -4.68 -17.94 -10.60
C PRO A 243 -5.37 -16.87 -11.45
N GLU A 244 -6.46 -17.21 -12.16
CA GLU A 244 -7.24 -16.24 -12.94
C GLU A 244 -7.97 -15.25 -12.05
N GLU A 245 -8.49 -15.70 -10.89
CA GLU A 245 -9.08 -14.82 -9.87
C GLU A 245 -8.03 -13.85 -9.33
N VAL A 246 -6.79 -14.31 -9.12
CA VAL A 246 -5.70 -13.45 -8.66
C VAL A 246 -5.32 -12.40 -9.71
N ALA A 247 -5.34 -12.78 -10.99
CA ALA A 247 -5.05 -11.87 -12.10
C ALA A 247 -6.19 -10.87 -12.37
N ALA A 248 -7.44 -11.26 -12.09
CA ALA A 248 -8.62 -10.43 -12.31
C ALA A 248 -8.69 -9.22 -11.37
N HIS A 249 -8.04 -9.29 -10.20
CA HIS A 249 -8.07 -8.24 -9.17
C HIS A 249 -6.69 -7.61 -9.00
N PRO A 250 -6.42 -6.41 -9.54
CA PRO A 250 -5.12 -5.76 -9.39
C PRO A 250 -4.75 -5.49 -7.93
N ALA A 251 -5.70 -5.01 -7.11
CA ALA A 251 -5.50 -4.70 -5.70
C ALA A 251 -6.58 -5.31 -4.78
N ILE A 252 -6.32 -5.30 -3.46
CA ILE A 252 -7.28 -5.79 -2.45
C ILE A 252 -8.63 -5.07 -2.58
N VAL A 253 -8.63 -3.76 -2.88
CA VAL A 253 -9.88 -3.00 -3.05
C VAL A 253 -10.74 -3.53 -4.21
N ASP A 254 -10.12 -3.93 -5.33
CA ASP A 254 -10.85 -4.44 -6.50
C ASP A 254 -11.47 -5.82 -6.17
N TRP A 255 -10.76 -6.66 -5.41
CA TRP A 255 -11.31 -7.91 -4.88
C TRP A 255 -12.50 -7.68 -3.93
N LEU A 256 -12.42 -6.68 -3.05
CA LEU A 256 -13.53 -6.34 -2.14
C LEU A 256 -14.73 -5.75 -2.90
N GLU A 257 -14.50 -4.95 -3.94
CA GLU A 257 -15.53 -4.46 -4.85
C GLU A 257 -16.23 -5.64 -5.56
N ALA A 258 -15.46 -6.60 -6.08
CA ALA A 258 -16.02 -7.80 -6.72
C ALA A 258 -16.91 -8.61 -5.78
N ILE A 259 -16.52 -8.75 -4.50
CA ILE A 259 -17.36 -9.40 -3.46
C ILE A 259 -18.64 -8.60 -3.22
N ALA A 260 -18.58 -7.26 -3.23
CA ALA A 260 -19.74 -6.41 -3.04
C ALA A 260 -20.75 -6.57 -4.19
N ASP A 261 -20.24 -6.59 -5.42
CA ASP A 261 -21.05 -6.62 -6.65
C ASP A 261 -21.62 -8.02 -6.93
N THR A 262 -20.80 -9.07 -6.74
CA THR A 262 -21.15 -10.45 -7.10
C THR A 262 -20.94 -11.44 -5.95
N PRO A 263 -21.55 -11.22 -4.76
CA PRO A 263 -21.26 -12.01 -3.57
C PRO A 263 -21.60 -13.50 -3.72
N HIS A 264 -22.44 -13.88 -4.66
CA HIS A 264 -22.81 -15.28 -4.89
C HIS A 264 -21.67 -16.11 -5.50
N LEU A 265 -20.71 -15.47 -6.17
CA LEU A 265 -19.51 -16.12 -6.73
C LEU A 265 -18.50 -16.52 -5.64
N PHE A 266 -18.61 -15.94 -4.44
CA PHE A 266 -17.69 -16.19 -3.34
C PHE A 266 -18.27 -17.22 -2.36
N PRO A 267 -17.68 -18.43 -2.23
CA PRO A 267 -18.26 -19.52 -1.42
C PRO A 267 -18.52 -19.16 0.06
N PHE A 268 -17.69 -18.28 0.64
CA PHE A 268 -17.82 -17.84 2.02
C PHE A 268 -18.97 -16.83 2.26
N MET A 269 -19.57 -16.31 1.19
CA MET A 269 -20.71 -15.38 1.20
C MET A 269 -22.05 -16.07 0.89
N GLN A 270 -22.02 -17.31 0.41
CA GLN A 270 -23.22 -18.06 0.02
C GLN A 270 -24.12 -18.42 1.21
N GLY A 271 -25.41 -18.55 0.92
CA GLY A 271 -26.45 -18.89 1.89
C GLY A 271 -26.87 -17.77 2.84
N GLN A 272 -26.19 -16.62 2.84
CA GLN A 272 -26.51 -15.49 3.73
C GLN A 272 -27.49 -14.52 3.10
N THR A 273 -28.23 -13.78 3.93
CA THR A 273 -29.07 -12.67 3.46
C THR A 273 -28.19 -11.52 2.93
N GLN A 274 -28.78 -10.59 2.18
CA GLN A 274 -28.03 -9.45 1.64
C GLN A 274 -27.45 -8.57 2.75
N GLU A 275 -28.22 -8.34 3.81
CA GLU A 275 -27.83 -7.58 5.00
C GLU A 275 -26.61 -8.20 5.69
N GLN A 276 -26.58 -9.53 5.78
CA GLN A 276 -25.47 -10.28 6.37
C GLN A 276 -24.23 -10.26 5.48
N LYS A 277 -24.39 -10.32 4.15
CA LYS A 277 -23.27 -10.19 3.20
C LYS A 277 -22.60 -8.83 3.35
N ILE A 278 -23.38 -7.75 3.40
CA ILE A 278 -22.87 -6.39 3.62
C ILE A 278 -22.08 -6.31 4.95
N TYR A 279 -22.66 -6.83 6.04
CA TYR A 279 -21.98 -6.84 7.33
C TYR A 279 -20.67 -7.63 7.29
N ARG A 280 -20.68 -8.83 6.71
CA ARG A 280 -19.50 -9.70 6.57
C ARG A 280 -18.39 -9.04 5.77
N LEU A 281 -18.71 -8.36 4.67
CA LEU A 281 -17.73 -7.63 3.86
C LEU A 281 -17.09 -6.49 4.65
N ARG A 282 -17.90 -5.71 5.40
CA ARG A 282 -17.39 -4.68 6.31
C ARG A 282 -16.45 -5.27 7.37
N GLN A 283 -16.78 -6.42 7.95
CA GLN A 283 -15.93 -7.09 8.94
C GLN A 283 -14.66 -7.67 8.31
N LEU A 284 -14.74 -8.16 7.07
CA LEU A 284 -13.58 -8.62 6.30
C LEU A 284 -12.59 -7.49 6.09
N TRP A 285 -13.04 -6.33 5.62
CA TRP A 285 -12.19 -5.16 5.45
C TRP A 285 -11.50 -4.75 6.77
N ARG A 286 -12.25 -4.67 7.87
CA ARG A 286 -11.68 -4.39 9.20
C ARG A 286 -10.63 -5.40 9.62
N LYS A 287 -10.85 -6.69 9.33
CA LYS A 287 -9.89 -7.75 9.69
C LYS A 287 -8.60 -7.64 8.87
N ILE A 288 -8.69 -7.26 7.59
CA ILE A 288 -7.51 -7.01 6.73
C ILE A 288 -6.68 -5.85 7.29
N LEU A 289 -7.32 -4.74 7.69
CA LEU A 289 -6.64 -3.63 8.33
C LEU A 289 -5.93 -4.04 9.63
N GLN A 290 -6.61 -4.83 10.47
CA GLN A 290 -6.03 -5.34 11.71
C GLN A 290 -4.85 -6.29 11.45
N LEU A 291 -4.92 -7.13 10.41
CA LEU A 291 -3.81 -7.98 10.01
C LEU A 291 -2.61 -7.15 9.58
N ASN A 292 -2.82 -6.16 8.71
CA ASN A 292 -1.74 -5.28 8.25
C ASN A 292 -1.09 -4.55 9.44
N GLU A 293 -1.89 -3.96 10.33
CA GLU A 293 -1.41 -3.25 11.52
C GLU A 293 -0.60 -4.17 12.44
N LEU A 294 -1.14 -5.35 12.74
CA LEU A 294 -0.56 -6.27 13.70
C LEU A 294 0.81 -6.79 13.22
N TYR A 295 0.93 -7.14 11.95
CA TYR A 295 2.18 -7.68 11.43
C TYR A 295 3.23 -6.60 11.17
N GLN A 296 2.83 -5.41 10.71
CA GLN A 296 3.76 -4.27 10.62
C GLN A 296 4.30 -3.89 12.01
N ARG A 297 3.44 -3.91 13.04
CA ARG A 297 3.86 -3.64 14.42
C ARG A 297 4.90 -4.64 14.91
N VAL A 298 4.71 -5.92 14.61
CA VAL A 298 5.69 -6.97 14.94
C VAL A 298 6.99 -6.77 14.18
N GLU A 299 6.96 -6.41 12.90
CA GLU A 299 8.16 -6.15 12.10
C GLU A 299 8.93 -4.92 12.59
N GLN A 300 8.24 -3.81 12.89
CA GLN A 300 8.84 -2.61 13.46
C GLN A 300 9.50 -2.90 14.81
N ALA A 301 8.80 -3.65 15.69
CA ALA A 301 9.38 -4.07 16.95
C ALA A 301 10.60 -4.98 16.74
N SER A 302 10.55 -5.93 15.79
CA SER A 302 11.67 -6.82 15.46
C SER A 302 12.93 -6.05 15.01
N SER A 303 12.75 -4.86 14.45
CA SER A 303 13.84 -3.98 14.03
C SER A 303 14.48 -3.21 15.20
N HIS A 304 13.76 -3.08 16.33
CA HIS A 304 14.22 -2.35 17.52
C HIS A 304 15.21 -3.19 18.34
N PRO A 305 16.35 -2.61 18.81
CA PRO A 305 17.38 -3.36 19.55
C PRO A 305 16.85 -4.17 20.75
N THR A 306 15.92 -3.60 21.52
CA THR A 306 15.30 -4.26 22.70
C THR A 306 14.57 -5.56 22.39
N TYR A 307 13.98 -5.69 21.20
CA TYR A 307 13.14 -6.83 20.85
C TYR A 307 13.80 -7.77 19.85
N ARG A 308 14.77 -7.28 19.06
CA ARG A 308 15.43 -8.04 18.00
C ARG A 308 15.94 -9.41 18.47
N GLU A 309 16.72 -9.44 19.54
CA GLU A 309 17.25 -10.69 20.10
C GLU A 309 16.17 -11.55 20.74
N ARG A 310 15.21 -10.91 21.45
CA ARG A 310 14.08 -11.60 22.09
C ARG A 310 13.16 -12.29 21.08
N PHE A 311 13.12 -11.82 19.83
CA PHE A 311 12.18 -12.26 18.81
C PHE A 311 12.75 -13.29 17.82
N ALA A 312 14.07 -13.48 17.80
CA ALA A 312 14.79 -14.21 16.75
C ALA A 312 14.13 -15.56 16.39
N ASP A 313 13.74 -16.35 17.40
CA ASP A 313 13.20 -17.70 17.22
C ASP A 313 11.72 -17.85 17.60
N LEU A 314 11.03 -16.75 17.87
CA LEU A 314 9.63 -16.77 18.31
C LEU A 314 8.65 -16.69 17.14
N GLY A 315 7.53 -17.40 17.25
CA GLY A 315 6.40 -17.24 16.34
C GLY A 315 5.68 -15.90 16.58
N THR A 316 4.90 -15.43 15.59
CA THR A 316 4.14 -14.17 15.68
C THR A 316 3.24 -14.14 16.90
N ARG A 317 2.60 -15.25 17.27
CA ARG A 317 1.74 -15.33 18.47
C ARG A 317 2.51 -15.01 19.76
N GLU A 318 3.73 -15.50 19.88
CA GLU A 318 4.58 -15.29 21.06
C GLU A 318 5.19 -13.88 21.05
N ARG A 319 5.59 -13.38 19.88
CA ARG A 319 6.01 -11.99 19.73
C ARG A 319 4.90 -11.03 20.18
N LEU A 320 3.66 -11.30 19.78
CA LEU A 320 2.50 -10.50 20.18
C LEU A 320 2.21 -10.54 21.68
N SER A 321 2.39 -11.69 22.34
CA SER A 321 2.19 -11.78 23.79
C SER A 321 3.23 -10.94 24.55
N ILE A 322 4.48 -10.92 24.07
CA ILE A 322 5.54 -10.05 24.59
C ILE A 322 5.17 -8.58 24.37
N LEU A 323 4.78 -8.20 23.15
CA LEU A 323 4.38 -6.82 22.84
C LEU A 323 3.19 -6.36 23.70
N ALA A 324 2.23 -7.25 23.96
CA ALA A 324 1.09 -6.97 24.81
C ALA A 324 1.50 -6.76 26.28
N ALA A 325 2.40 -7.62 26.82
CA ALA A 325 2.93 -7.49 28.17
C ALA A 325 3.71 -6.17 28.35
N ASP A 326 4.50 -5.81 27.34
CA ASP A 326 5.33 -4.60 27.33
C ASP A 326 4.53 -3.34 26.94
N ARG A 327 3.22 -3.48 26.66
CA ARG A 327 2.32 -2.40 26.20
C ARG A 327 2.86 -1.64 24.99
N TYR A 328 3.49 -2.35 24.06
CA TYR A 328 4.03 -1.76 22.84
C TYR A 328 2.91 -1.06 22.05
N PRO A 329 3.12 0.18 21.58
CA PRO A 329 2.06 0.98 20.98
C PRO A 329 1.52 0.34 19.68
N ALA A 330 0.21 0.44 19.50
CA ALA A 330 -0.43 0.11 18.22
C ALA A 330 -0.04 1.14 17.15
N LEU A 331 0.01 0.73 15.88
CA LEU A 331 0.21 1.67 14.79
C LEU A 331 -1.03 2.51 14.57
N LYS A 332 -0.82 3.73 14.10
CA LYS A 332 -1.91 4.63 13.74
C LYS A 332 -2.59 4.12 12.46
N VAL A 333 -3.81 3.62 12.60
CA VAL A 333 -4.67 3.25 11.47
C VAL A 333 -5.48 4.47 11.03
N ASP A 334 -4.92 5.27 10.13
CA ASP A 334 -5.58 6.43 9.54
C ASP A 334 -6.05 6.19 8.09
N ASN A 335 -6.49 7.25 7.42
CA ASN A 335 -6.99 7.16 6.04
C ASN A 335 -5.88 6.72 5.07
N ASP A 336 -4.64 7.16 5.28
CA ASP A 336 -3.54 6.77 4.41
C ASP A 336 -3.17 5.31 4.64
N PHE A 337 -3.16 4.86 5.91
CA PHE A 337 -3.07 3.43 6.26
C PHE A 337 -4.09 2.60 5.49
N SER A 338 -5.34 3.07 5.49
CA SER A 338 -6.43 2.39 4.81
C SER A 338 -6.22 2.32 3.30
N VAL A 339 -5.77 3.41 2.68
CA VAL A 339 -5.53 3.48 1.23
C VAL A 339 -4.39 2.55 0.81
N TYR A 340 -3.21 2.64 1.42
CA TYR A 340 -2.10 1.79 0.98
C TYR A 340 -2.34 0.31 1.30
N THR A 341 -3.12 -0.01 2.34
CA THR A 341 -3.54 -1.40 2.60
C THR A 341 -4.43 -1.90 1.47
N ALA A 342 -5.42 -1.10 1.08
CA ALA A 342 -6.39 -1.46 0.06
C ALA A 342 -5.79 -1.50 -1.36
N LEU A 343 -4.80 -0.65 -1.64
CA LEU A 343 -4.05 -0.62 -2.90
C LEU A 343 -2.88 -1.63 -2.95
N CYS A 344 -2.65 -2.41 -1.89
CA CYS A 344 -1.71 -3.51 -1.96
C CYS A 344 -2.14 -4.49 -3.06
N PRO A 345 -1.23 -4.97 -3.93
CA PRO A 345 -1.56 -5.94 -4.96
C PRO A 345 -2.23 -7.17 -4.36
N PHE A 346 -3.34 -7.60 -4.95
CA PHE A 346 -4.08 -8.74 -4.42
C PHE A 346 -3.22 -10.01 -4.42
N ARG A 347 -2.38 -10.18 -5.45
CA ARG A 347 -1.38 -11.24 -5.52
C ARG A 347 -0.42 -11.24 -4.32
N SER A 348 0.11 -10.08 -3.96
CA SER A 348 1.02 -9.94 -2.80
C SER A 348 0.32 -10.29 -1.50
N PHE A 349 -0.95 -9.92 -1.36
CA PHE A 349 -1.77 -10.28 -0.19
C PHE A 349 -2.06 -11.78 -0.13
N ALA A 350 -2.46 -12.39 -1.24
CA ALA A 350 -2.74 -13.82 -1.34
C ALA A 350 -1.50 -14.66 -1.02
N SER A 351 -0.36 -14.33 -1.64
CA SER A 351 0.93 -15.00 -1.36
C SER A 351 1.31 -14.88 0.11
N TRP A 352 1.18 -13.67 0.68
CA TRP A 352 1.49 -13.45 2.09
C TRP A 352 0.62 -14.30 3.02
N ILE A 353 -0.69 -14.44 2.74
CA ILE A 353 -1.57 -15.33 3.53
C ILE A 353 -1.08 -16.78 3.40
N GLN A 354 -0.85 -17.25 2.19
CA GLN A 354 -0.43 -18.62 1.90
C GLN A 354 0.89 -18.97 2.61
N ASP A 355 1.87 -18.06 2.57
CA ASP A 355 3.16 -18.23 3.24
C ASP A 355 2.98 -18.32 4.76
N LYS A 356 2.20 -17.42 5.36
CA LYS A 356 1.95 -17.41 6.82
C LYS A 356 1.15 -18.63 7.28
N VAL A 357 0.20 -19.11 6.49
CA VAL A 357 -0.56 -20.32 6.79
C VAL A 357 0.34 -21.55 6.69
N THR A 358 1.14 -21.65 5.63
CA THR A 358 2.09 -22.75 5.41
C THR A 358 3.13 -22.83 6.52
N SER A 359 3.66 -21.68 6.95
CA SER A 359 4.63 -21.60 8.04
C SER A 359 4.01 -21.74 9.44
N LYS A 360 2.69 -21.98 9.54
CA LYS A 360 1.92 -22.03 10.79
C LYS A 360 2.05 -20.77 11.67
N ASP A 361 2.40 -19.64 11.05
CA ASP A 361 2.66 -18.35 11.70
C ASP A 361 1.48 -17.37 11.51
N PHE A 362 0.41 -17.81 10.86
CA PHE A 362 -0.80 -17.02 10.65
C PHE A 362 -1.59 -16.84 11.96
N VAL A 363 -1.77 -15.58 12.36
CA VAL A 363 -2.51 -15.20 13.58
C VAL A 363 -3.67 -14.29 13.18
N LEU A 364 -4.89 -14.72 13.51
CA LEU A 364 -6.08 -13.88 13.38
C LEU A 364 -6.16 -12.91 14.57
N PRO A 365 -6.19 -11.58 14.33
CA PRO A 365 -6.33 -10.61 15.40
C PRO A 365 -7.62 -10.81 16.21
N PRO A 366 -7.56 -10.74 17.55
CA PRO A 366 -8.75 -10.69 18.38
C PRO A 366 -9.57 -9.44 18.02
N GLU A 367 -10.87 -9.46 18.33
CA GLU A 367 -11.64 -8.22 18.21
C GLU A 367 -11.15 -7.19 19.23
N ALA A 368 -11.25 -5.91 18.87
CA ALA A 368 -11.21 -4.87 19.88
C ALA A 368 -12.43 -5.09 20.78
N ASP A 369 -12.21 -5.27 22.08
CA ASP A 369 -13.31 -5.20 23.04
C ASP A 369 -14.05 -3.90 22.75
N ARG A 370 -15.35 -4.00 22.44
CA ARG A 370 -16.21 -2.82 22.52
C ARG A 370 -15.93 -2.25 23.91
N PRO A 371 -15.66 -0.94 24.08
CA PRO A 371 -15.62 -0.37 25.41
C PRO A 371 -16.98 -0.68 26.03
N GLN A 372 -17.00 -1.69 26.91
CA GLN A 372 -18.13 -1.92 27.80
C GLN A 372 -18.28 -0.58 28.52
N HIS A 373 -19.49 -0.05 28.49
CA HIS A 373 -19.89 1.14 29.23
C HIS A 373 -19.01 1.31 30.48
N ARG A 374 -18.08 2.28 30.43
CA ARG A 374 -17.63 2.92 31.66
C ARG A 374 -18.82 3.75 32.11
N SER A 375 -19.78 3.08 32.72
CA SER A 375 -20.74 3.69 33.62
C SER A 375 -19.89 4.26 34.76
N VAL A 376 -19.77 5.58 34.80
CA VAL A 376 -19.64 6.31 36.05
C VAL A 376 -21.05 6.66 36.48
#